data_AF-A0A2M7MXW3-F1
#
_entry.id   AF-A0A2M7MXW3-F1
#
_cell.length_a   1.000
_cell.length_b   1.000
_cell.length_c   1.000
_cell.angle_alpha   90.00
_cell.angle_beta   90.00
_cell.angle_gamma   90.00
#
_symmetry.space_group_name_H-M   'P 1'
#
loop_
_entity.id
_entity.type
_entity.pdbx_description
1 polymer ?
#
loop_
_entity_poly.entity_id
_entity_poly.type
_entity_poly.pdbx_seq_one_letter_code
_entity_poly.pdbx_strand_id
1 'polypeptide(L)'
;MMQTIEIEIDASGRIHPIEPLDFTPSGRALLTLLDQPVVSRDAPMPGRAGDILSLLASPRFASRPVAVKEEVERRIAALRDEWDDRP
;
A
#
# COMPACT_ATOMS: atom_id res chain seq x y z
N MET A 1 -12.90 23.12 -25.31
CA MET A 1 -11.85 22.22 -24.79
C MET A 1 -12.17 21.94 -23.33
N MET A 2 -12.17 20.69 -22.88
CA MET A 2 -12.30 20.40 -21.44
C MET A 2 -10.93 20.53 -20.78
N GLN A 3 -10.88 21.12 -19.58
CA GLN A 3 -9.68 21.21 -18.75
C GLN A 3 -9.96 20.44 -17.46
N THR A 4 -9.00 19.62 -17.04
CA THR A 4 -9.05 18.91 -15.76
C THR A 4 -8.28 19.73 -14.75
N ILE A 5 -8.88 20.02 -13.60
CA ILE A 5 -8.23 20.71 -12.48
C ILE A 5 -7.94 19.67 -11.41
N GLU A 6 -6.71 19.61 -10.93
CA GLU A 6 -6.37 18.80 -9.76
C GLU A 6 -6.70 19.58 -8.48
N ILE A 7 -7.41 18.92 -7.57
CA ILE A 7 -7.92 19.51 -6.33
C ILE A 7 -7.56 18.63 -5.14
N GLU A 8 -7.25 19.27 -4.01
CA GLU A 8 -7.17 18.66 -2.69
C GLU A 8 -8.46 18.94 -1.91
N ILE A 9 -8.91 17.97 -1.11
CA ILE A 9 -9.98 18.15 -0.13
C ILE A 9 -9.32 18.11 1.25
N ASP A 10 -9.31 19.26 1.94
CA ASP A 10 -8.64 19.36 3.24
C ASP A 10 -9.40 18.63 4.35
N ALA A 11 -8.81 18.57 5.55
CA ALA A 11 -9.41 17.93 6.72
C ALA A 11 -10.73 18.57 7.20
N SER A 12 -11.02 19.80 6.76
CA SER A 12 -12.29 20.49 7.00
C SER A 12 -13.32 20.27 5.88
N GLY A 13 -12.96 19.49 4.86
CA GLY A 13 -13.80 19.21 3.69
C GLY A 13 -13.83 20.34 2.66
N ARG A 14 -12.91 21.31 2.72
CA ARG A 14 -12.83 22.39 1.72
C ARG A 14 -11.99 21.94 0.54
N ILE A 15 -12.43 22.32 -0.65
CA ILE A 15 -11.77 22.02 -1.91
C ILE A 15 -10.81 23.14 -2.24
N HIS A 16 -9.54 22.81 -2.45
CA HIS A 16 -8.51 23.74 -2.88
C HIS A 16 -7.86 23.21 -4.15
N PRO A 17 -7.64 24.04 -5.18
CA PRO A 17 -6.84 23.62 -6.31
C PRO A 17 -5.38 23.43 -5.85
N ILE A 18 -4.75 22.35 -6.30
CA ILE A 18 -3.35 22.07 -5.96
C ILE A 18 -2.44 23.13 -6.59
N GLU A 19 -2.78 23.55 -7.81
CA GLU A 19 -2.09 24.60 -8.54
C GLU A 19 -2.94 25.87 -8.64
N PRO A 20 -2.33 27.06 -8.64
CA PRO A 20 -3.04 28.30 -8.92
C PRO A 20 -3.72 28.24 -10.29
N LEU A 21 -5.01 28.55 -10.33
CA LEU A 21 -5.76 28.60 -11.59
C LEU A 21 -5.59 29.97 -12.24
N ASP A 22 -5.15 29.99 -13.50
CA ASP A 22 -5.10 31.20 -14.33
C ASP A 22 -6.50 31.71 -14.74
N PHE A 23 -7.55 31.05 -14.29
CA PHE A 23 -8.94 31.40 -14.53
C PHE A 23 -9.80 31.11 -13.30
N THR A 24 -10.98 31.73 -13.24
CA THR A 24 -11.97 31.45 -12.20
C THR A 24 -12.99 30.43 -12.73
N PRO A 25 -13.10 29.23 -12.12
CA PRO A 25 -14.18 28.31 -12.46
C PRO A 25 -15.54 28.98 -12.25
N SER A 26 -16.46 28.85 -13.21
CA SER A 26 -17.81 29.39 -13.10
C SER A 26 -18.85 28.30 -13.37
N GLY A 27 -19.96 28.32 -12.63
CA GLY A 27 -21.04 27.34 -12.76
C GLY A 27 -21.03 26.25 -11.69
N ARG A 28 -21.58 25.08 -12.02
CA ARG A 28 -21.69 23.91 -11.13
C ARG A 28 -20.74 22.81 -11.58
N ALA A 29 -20.11 22.14 -10.62
CA ALA A 29 -19.27 20.97 -10.84
C ALA A 29 -19.84 19.75 -10.11
N LEU A 30 -19.58 18.56 -10.65
CA LEU A 30 -19.85 17.28 -10.00
C LEU A 30 -18.52 16.69 -9.53
N LEU A 31 -18.50 16.22 -8.28
CA LEU A 31 -17.34 15.55 -7.68
C LEU A 31 -17.67 14.08 -7.53
N THR A 32 -16.80 13.22 -8.07
CA THR A 32 -16.88 11.77 -7.87
C THR A 32 -15.70 11.36 -6.99
N LEU A 33 -16.00 10.80 -5.83
CA LEU A 33 -15.01 10.23 -4.93
C LEU A 33 -15.02 8.71 -5.08
N LEU A 34 -13.84 8.10 -5.05
CA LEU A 34 -13.76 6.65 -4.88
C LEU A 34 -14.24 6.32 -3.48
N ASP A 35 -15.06 5.27 -3.36
CA ASP A 35 -15.34 4.69 -2.04
C ASP A 35 -14.01 4.39 -1.38
N GLN A 36 -13.76 5.01 -0.22
CA GLN A 36 -12.63 4.59 0.58
C GLN A 36 -12.84 3.10 0.87
N PRO A 37 -11.82 2.24 0.67
CA PRO A 37 -11.94 0.87 1.12
C PRO A 37 -12.32 0.98 2.60
N VAL A 38 -13.47 0.42 2.95
CA VAL A 38 -13.84 0.25 4.35
C VAL A 38 -12.69 -0.55 4.93
N VAL A 39 -11.80 0.12 5.64
CA VAL A 39 -10.78 -0.56 6.43
C VAL A 39 -11.63 -1.28 7.46
N SER A 40 -11.93 -2.55 7.18
CA SER A 40 -12.68 -3.39 8.08
C SER A 40 -11.99 -3.23 9.43
N ARG A 41 -12.73 -2.99 10.51
CA ARG A 41 -12.11 -2.99 11.85
C ARG A 41 -11.45 -4.34 12.17
N ASP A 42 -11.77 -5.36 11.38
CA ASP A 42 -11.20 -6.70 11.35
C ASP A 42 -10.02 -6.86 10.37
N ALA A 43 -9.58 -5.79 9.69
CA ALA A 43 -8.31 -5.81 8.99
C ALA A 43 -7.24 -6.15 10.04
N PRO A 44 -6.46 -7.24 9.87
CA PRO A 44 -5.45 -7.59 10.84
C PRO A 44 -4.56 -6.37 11.05
N MET A 45 -4.42 -5.94 12.31
CA MET A 45 -3.57 -4.82 12.67
C MET A 45 -2.26 -4.93 11.89
N PRO A 46 -1.79 -3.86 11.22
CA PRO A 46 -0.47 -3.88 10.60
C PRO A 46 0.53 -4.30 11.68
N GLY A 47 1.12 -5.49 11.50
CA GLY A 47 2.01 -6.09 12.48
C GLY A 47 3.15 -5.12 12.78
N ARG A 48 3.50 -4.92 14.05
CA ARG A 48 4.56 -3.99 14.40
C ARG A 48 5.90 -4.67 14.12
N ALA A 49 6.90 -3.89 13.70
CA ALA A 49 8.25 -4.39 13.48
C ALA A 49 8.79 -5.11 14.74
N GLY A 50 8.44 -4.64 15.93
CA GLY A 50 8.79 -5.29 17.20
C GLY A 50 8.21 -6.69 17.38
N ASP A 51 7.01 -6.95 16.84
CA ASP A 51 6.38 -8.27 16.91
C ASP A 51 7.15 -9.27 16.04
N ILE A 52 7.60 -8.83 14.86
CA ILE A 52 8.45 -9.63 13.96
C ILE A 52 9.82 -9.90 14.60
N LEU A 53 10.44 -8.90 15.23
CA LEU A 53 11.72 -9.09 15.91
C LEU A 53 11.60 -10.08 17.08
N SER A 54 10.53 -9.98 17.86
CA SER A 54 10.24 -10.92 18.96
C SER A 54 10.02 -12.33 18.43
N LEU A 55 9.35 -12.44 17.27
CA LEU A 55 9.15 -13.71 16.58
C LEU A 55 10.48 -14.33 16.15
N LEU A 56 11.37 -13.55 15.52
CA LEU A 56 12.69 -14.00 15.06
C LEU A 56 13.61 -14.38 16.23
N ALA A 57 13.44 -13.73 17.38
CA ALA A 57 14.14 -14.07 18.62
C ALA A 57 13.61 -15.35 19.30
N SER A 58 12.44 -15.86 18.90
CA SER A 58 11.88 -17.07 19.51
C SER A 58 12.74 -18.31 19.22
N PRO A 59 12.74 -19.33 20.09
CA PRO A 59 13.61 -20.50 19.95
C PRO A 59 13.51 -21.19 18.58
N ARG A 60 12.31 -21.21 17.98
CA ARG A 60 12.05 -21.82 16.67
C ARG A 60 12.91 -21.26 15.52
N PHE A 61 13.37 -20.02 15.66
CA PHE A 61 14.20 -19.34 14.66
C PHE A 61 15.60 -19.05 15.18
N ALA A 62 15.74 -18.68 16.46
CA ALA A 62 17.03 -18.40 17.07
C ALA A 62 17.96 -19.63 17.07
N SER A 63 17.42 -20.85 17.20
CA SER A 63 18.21 -22.08 17.18
C SER A 63 18.25 -22.77 15.81
N ARG A 64 17.75 -22.14 14.75
CA ARG A 64 17.79 -22.76 13.43
C ARG A 64 19.22 -22.75 12.87
N PRO A 65 19.68 -23.85 12.26
CA PRO A 65 20.93 -23.84 11.53
C PRO A 65 20.85 -22.83 10.38
N VAL A 66 21.95 -22.11 10.15
CA VAL A 66 22.06 -21.18 9.03
C VAL A 66 21.95 -21.98 7.73
N ALA A 67 21.05 -21.56 6.85
CA ALA A 67 20.82 -22.23 5.58
C ALA A 67 22.01 -22.01 4.62
N VAL A 68 22.27 -22.99 3.76
CA VAL A 68 23.29 -22.90 2.72
C VAL A 68 22.80 -21.95 1.62
N LYS A 69 23.63 -20.98 1.23
CA LYS A 69 23.26 -19.91 0.30
C LYS A 69 22.68 -20.45 -1.01
N GLU A 70 23.35 -21.43 -1.61
CA GLU A 70 22.97 -22.01 -2.91
C GLU A 70 21.61 -22.72 -2.85
N GLU A 71 21.28 -23.33 -1.71
CA GLU A 71 19.98 -23.95 -1.48
C GLU A 71 18.87 -22.89 -1.38
N VAL A 72 19.13 -21.81 -0.64
CA VAL A 72 18.21 -20.69 -0.49
C VAL A 72 17.91 -20.03 -1.84
N GLU A 73 18.94 -19.74 -2.63
CA GLU A 73 18.79 -19.13 -3.95
C GLU A 73 17.96 -20.00 -4.89
N ARG A 74 18.24 -21.32 -4.92
CA ARG A 74 17.47 -22.27 -5.73
C ARG A 74 16.01 -22.33 -5.30
N ARG A 75 15.75 -22.31 -3.97
CA ARG A 75 14.40 -22.33 -3.44
C ARG A 75 13.63 -21.05 -3.77
N ILE A 76 14.28 -19.89 -3.70
CA ILE A 76 13.69 -18.61 -4.09
C ILE A 76 13.33 -18.60 -5.58
N ALA A 77 14.21 -19.09 -6.45
CA ALA A 77 13.94 -19.18 -7.89
C ALA A 77 12.70 -20.05 -8.17
N ALA A 78 12.65 -21.26 -7.60
CA ALA A 78 11.51 -22.16 -7.78
C ALA A 78 10.18 -21.57 -7.30
N LEU A 79 10.18 -20.81 -6.20
CA LEU A 79 8.98 -20.14 -5.68
C LEU A 79 8.51 -18.97 -6.56
N ARG A 80 9.43 -18.31 -7.26
CA ARG A 80 9.09 -17.23 -8.20
C ARG A 80 8.46 -17.81 -9.46
N ASP A 81 9.07 -18.84 -10.03
CA ASP A 81 8.56 -19.53 -11.21
C ASP A 81 7.14 -20.07 -10.96
N GLU A 82 6.90 -20.66 -9.78
CA GLU A 82 5.55 -21.14 -9.37
C GLU A 82 4.51 -20.02 -9.23
N TRP A 83 4.93 -18.79 -8.91
CA TRP A 83 4.04 -17.63 -8.85
C TRP A 83 3.68 -17.12 -10.25
N ASP A 84 4.66 -17.11 -11.16
CA ASP A 84 4.48 -16.65 -12.54
C ASP A 84 3.63 -17.62 -13.38
N ASP A 85 3.58 -18.90 -12.99
CA ASP A 85 2.75 -19.94 -13.62
C ASP A 85 1.27 -19.96 -13.14
N ARG A 86 0.86 -19.07 -12.23
CA ARG A 86 -0.56 -18.95 -11.85
C ARG A 86 -1.36 -18.17 -12.91
N PRO A 87 -2.50 -18.68 -13.39
CA PRO A 87 -3.33 -18.02 -14.41
C PRO A 87 -4.03 -16.76 -13.89
#